data_AF-A0A327ZJC5-F1
#
_entry.id   AF-A0A327ZJC5-F1
#
_cell.length_a   1.000
_cell.length_b   1.000
_cell.length_c   1.000
_cell.angle_alpha   90.00
_cell.angle_beta   90.00
_cell.angle_gamma   90.00
#
_symmetry.space_group_name_H-M   'P 1'
#
loop_
_entity.id
_entity.type
_entity.pdbx_description
1 polymer ?
#
loop_
_entity_poly.entity_id
_entity_poly.type
_entity_poly.pdbx_seq_one_letter_code
_entity_poly.pdbx_strand_id
1 'polypeptide(L)' 'MSEPDQDTLRQTAEQIADLWSHRGYAFVEDDQLDGLATTLRAFLCVARIPFNDAETADLATP' A
#
# COMPACT_ATOMS: atom_id res chain seq x y z
N MET A 1 12.38 7.09 16.67
CA MET A 1 11.56 5.87 16.57
C MET A 1 10.67 6.11 15.37
N SER A 2 11.00 5.51 14.23
CA SER A 2 10.18 5.65 13.03
C SER A 2 9.13 4.54 13.06
N GLU A 3 7.86 4.92 13.07
CA GLU A 3 6.71 4.03 12.83
C GLU A 3 6.85 3.49 11.39
N PRO A 4 7.31 2.25 11.17
CA PRO A 4 7.83 1.85 9.85
C PRO A 4 6.78 1.25 8.91
N ASP A 5 5.51 1.13 9.30
CA ASP A 5 4.66 0.08 8.72
C ASP A 5 3.52 0.58 7.80
N GLN A 6 2.76 1.62 8.17
CA GLN A 6 1.83 2.28 7.22
C GLN A 6 2.56 2.90 6.01
N ASP A 7 3.83 3.24 6.20
CA ASP A 7 4.68 3.86 5.19
C ASP A 7 4.96 2.89 4.02
N THR A 8 4.99 1.57 4.25
CA THR A 8 5.40 0.60 3.23
C THR A 8 4.38 0.48 2.09
N LEU A 9 3.08 0.43 2.40
CA LEU A 9 2.03 0.37 1.37
C LEU A 9 1.87 1.72 0.66
N ARG A 10 2.07 2.84 1.36
CA ARG A 10 2.08 4.18 0.75
C ARG A 10 3.24 4.35 -0.23
N GLN A 11 4.46 3.97 0.17
CA GLN A 11 5.63 3.96 -0.71
C GLN A 11 5.43 3.03 -1.92
N THR A 12 4.75 1.89 -1.73
CA THR A 12 4.42 0.99 -2.83
C THR A 12 3.40 1.63 -3.78
N ALA A 13 2.38 2.32 -3.24
CA ALA A 13 1.41 3.07 -4.03
C ALA A 13 2.07 4.18 -4.86
N GLU A 14 3.02 4.92 -4.27
CA GLU A 14 3.80 5.95 -4.96
C GLU A 14 4.60 5.36 -6.14
N GLN A 15 5.30 4.25 -5.93
CA GLN A 15 6.05 3.57 -7.00
C GLN A 15 5.14 3.06 -8.13
N ILE A 16 3.94 2.58 -7.80
CA ILE A 16 2.95 2.14 -8.79
C ILE A 16 2.40 3.34 -9.58
N ALA A 17 2.09 4.44 -8.90
CA ALA A 17 1.66 5.69 -9.51
C ALA A 17 2.69 6.24 -10.51
N ASP A 18 3.96 6.26 -10.10
CA ASP A 18 5.08 6.67 -10.94
C ASP A 18 5.21 5.76 -12.19
N LEU A 19 5.12 4.44 -12.00
CA LEU A 19 5.17 3.47 -13.10
C LEU A 19 4.00 3.67 -14.09
N TRP A 20 2.79 3.88 -13.58
CA TRP A 20 1.61 4.13 -14.42
C TRP A 20 1.75 5.43 -15.22
N SER A 21 2.29 6.48 -14.60
CA SER A 21 2.54 7.76 -15.27
C SER A 21 3.59 7.62 -16.37
N HIS A 22 4.74 6.99 -16.05
CA HIS A 22 5.82 6.74 -17.01
C HIS A 22 5.37 5.89 -18.20
N ARG A 23 4.41 4.98 -18.00
CA ARG A 23 3.85 4.14 -19.06
C ARG A 23 2.67 4.78 -19.81
N GLY A 24 2.21 5.95 -19.40
CA GLY A 24 1.03 6.60 -19.96
C GLY A 24 -0.28 5.84 -19.69
N TYR A 25 -0.32 5.02 -18.63
CA TYR A 25 -1.48 4.22 -18.26
C TYR A 25 -2.49 5.04 -17.44
N ALA A 26 -2.01 5.66 -16.37
CA ALA A 26 -2.81 6.49 -15.47
C ALA A 26 -1.91 7.52 -14.77
N PHE A 27 -2.51 8.64 -14.36
CA PHE A 27 -1.86 9.63 -13.50
C PHE A 27 -2.58 9.62 -12.16
N VAL A 28 -1.84 9.43 -11.07
CA VAL A 28 -2.36 9.42 -9.70
C VAL A 28 -1.76 10.63 -9.00
N GLU A 29 -2.61 11.50 -8.48
CA GLU A 29 -2.19 12.66 -7.71
C GLU A 29 -1.70 12.24 -6.32
N ASP A 30 -0.84 13.06 -5.70
CA ASP A 30 -0.28 12.79 -4.37
C ASP A 30 -1.36 12.56 -3.30
N ASP A 31 -2.43 13.35 -3.33
CA ASP A 31 -3.59 13.23 -2.42
C ASP A 31 -4.35 11.91 -2.61
N GLN A 32 -4.20 11.24 -3.75
CA GLN A 32 -4.84 9.96 -4.05
C GLN A 32 -3.98 8.75 -3.66
N LEU A 33 -2.73 8.96 -3.23
CA LEU A 33 -1.81 7.86 -2.88
C LEU A 33 -2.31 7.03 -1.70
N ASP A 34 -2.95 7.65 -0.70
CA ASP A 34 -3.60 6.92 0.41
C ASP A 34 -4.75 6.02 -0.07
N GLY A 35 -5.55 6.51 -1.02
CA GLY A 35 -6.64 5.75 -1.63
C GLY A 35 -6.10 4.54 -2.42
N LEU A 36 -5.00 4.73 -3.15
CA LEU A 36 -4.31 3.66 -3.85
C LEU A 36 -3.71 2.63 -2.88
N ALA A 37 -3.04 3.07 -1.83
CA ALA A 37 -2.50 2.19 -0.79
C ALA A 37 -3.60 1.35 -0.11
N THR A 38 -4.74 1.97 0.19
CA THR A 38 -5.93 1.28 0.73
C THR A 38 -6.47 0.23 -0.24
N THR A 39 -6.51 0.56 -1.53
CA THR A 39 -6.96 -0.36 -2.58
C THR A 39 -6.01 -1.55 -2.73
N LEU A 40 -4.70 -1.32 -2.68
CA LEU A 40 -3.68 -2.36 -2.71
C LEU A 40 -3.80 -3.29 -1.50
N ARG A 41 -4.00 -2.73 -0.30
CA ARG A 41 -4.25 -3.50 0.93
C ARG A 41 -5.45 -4.42 0.77
N ALA A 42 -6.58 -3.88 0.30
CA ALA A 42 -7.79 -4.65 0.07
C ALA A 42 -7.59 -5.75 -0.98
N PHE A 43 -6.89 -5.45 -2.07
CA PHE A 43 -6.55 -6.42 -3.10
C PHE A 43 -5.72 -7.59 -2.53
N LEU A 44 -4.65 -7.30 -1.80
CA LEU A 44 -3.78 -8.33 -1.22
C LEU A 44 -4.55 -9.23 -0.24
N CYS A 45 -5.42 -8.63 0.59
CA CYS A 45 -6.30 -9.36 1.50
C CYS A 45 -7.28 -10.30 0.77
N VAL A 46 -7.97 -9.79 -0.25
CA VAL A 46 -8.90 -10.58 -1.07
C VAL A 46 -8.19 -11.70 -1.82
N ALA A 47 -7.00 -11.41 -2.36
CA ALA A 47 -6.16 -12.37 -3.06
C ALA A 47 -5.48 -13.39 -2.12
N ARG A 48 -5.61 -13.22 -0.80
CA ARG A 48 -4.92 -14.01 0.24
C ARG A 48 -3.40 -14.04 0.05
N ILE A 49 -2.85 -12.96 -0.48
CA ILE A 49 -1.41 -12.79 -0.60
C ILE A 49 -0.93 -12.33 0.78
N PRO A 50 -0.02 -13.05 1.45
CA PRO A 50 0.51 -12.58 2.72
C PRO A 50 1.33 -11.32 2.49
N PHE A 51 1.04 -10.28 3.27
CA PHE A 51 1.82 -9.05 3.30
C PHE A 51 2.06 -8.65 4.75
N ASN A 52 3.19 -7.99 4.99
CA ASN A 52 3.53 -7.51 6.32
C ASN A 52 2.65 -6.28 6.58
N ASP A 53 1.68 -6.43 7.47
CA ASP A 53 0.74 -5.39 7.86
C ASP A 53 0.73 -5.36 9.38
N ALA A 54 1.17 -4.24 9.95
CA ALA A 54 1.27 -4.05 11.40
C ALA A 54 -0.06 -4.26 12.12
N GLU A 55 -1.20 -4.03 11.45
CA GLU A 55 -2.52 -4.29 12.02
C GLU A 55 -2.77 -5.79 12.24
N THR A 56 -2.12 -6.66 11.45
CA THR A 56 -2.22 -8.12 11.61
C THR A 56 -1.24 -8.68 12.65
N ALA A 57 -0.20 -7.91 13.01
CA ALA A 57 0.79 -8.29 14.01
C ALA A 57 0.28 -8.13 15.46
N ASP A 58 -0.65 -7.20 15.71
CA ASP A 58 -1.26 -6.97 17.03
C ASP A 58 -2.17 -8.13 17.47
N LEU A 59 -2.83 -8.81 16.52
CA LEU A 59 -3.72 -9.95 16.76
C LEU A 59 -3.00 -11.31 16.95
N ALA A 60 -1.66 -11.34 16.83
CA ALA A 60 -0.87 -12.57 16.91
C ALA A 60 -0.12 -12.76 18.25
N THR A 61 -0.39 -11.94 19.26
CA THR A 61 0.25 -12.04 20.58
C THR A 61 -0.76 -12.50 21.65
N PRO A 62 -0.63 -13.71 22.24
CA PRO A 62 -1.38 -14.13 23.43
C PRO A 62 -0.89 -13.46 24.72
#